data_AF-A0A812XFU8-F1
#
_entry.id   AF-A0A812XFU8-F1
#
_cell.length_a   1.000
_cell.length_b   1.000
_cell.length_c   1.000
_cell.angle_alpha   90.00
_cell.angle_beta   90.00
_cell.angle_gamma   90.00
#
_symmetry.space_group_name_H-M   'P 1'
#
loop_
_entity.id
_entity.type
_entity.pdbx_description
1 polymer ?
#
loop_
_entity_poly.entity_id
_entity_poly.type
_entity_poly.pdbx_seq_one_letter_code
_entity_poly.pdbx_strand_id
1 'polypeptide(L)'
;YFLGNAAPPPSVTVELLLQDIWVSGAGVGCTINGLYSRIGSLNGRPKYQQVNGHAIVYFNEHWKINDRDDVSGWHYQHPDTTSETPPSGYWTSEGYFFDDADPQPVVASITLEMQRGHRSPQSRLQHAAQRVVGR
;
A
#
# COMPACT_ATOMS: atom_id res chain seq x y z
N TYR A 1 7.74 35.75 -36.60
CA TYR A 1 8.40 34.45 -36.35
C TYR A 1 8.96 34.45 -34.93
N PHE A 2 9.16 33.26 -34.34
CA PHE A 2 9.44 32.96 -32.90
C PHE A 2 8.20 32.68 -32.04
N LEU A 3 7.59 31.51 -32.28
CA LEU A 3 6.96 30.76 -31.19
C LEU A 3 8.09 30.24 -30.30
N GLY A 4 8.20 30.76 -29.08
CA GLY A 4 9.16 30.25 -28.11
C GLY A 4 8.77 28.83 -27.73
N ASN A 5 9.72 27.89 -27.84
CA ASN A 5 9.55 26.51 -27.38
C ASN A 5 9.54 26.48 -25.84
N ALA A 6 8.47 26.98 -25.23
CA ALA A 6 8.15 26.61 -23.87
C ALA A 6 7.88 25.10 -23.87
N ALA A 7 8.81 24.33 -23.31
CA ALA A 7 8.51 22.96 -22.92
C ALA A 7 7.23 23.03 -22.07
N PRO A 8 6.26 22.11 -22.26
CA PRO A 8 5.10 22.08 -21.38
C PRO A 8 5.61 22.03 -19.93
N PRO A 9 4.97 22.74 -18.98
CA PRO A 9 5.37 22.65 -17.58
C PRO A 9 5.45 21.16 -17.25
N PRO A 10 6.53 20.70 -16.58
CA PRO A 10 6.79 19.28 -16.39
C PRO A 10 5.51 18.69 -15.89
N SER A 11 4.88 17.85 -16.72
CA SER A 11 3.52 17.42 -16.45
C SER A 11 3.56 16.88 -15.04
N VAL A 12 2.69 17.42 -14.18
CA VAL A 12 2.44 16.84 -12.87
C VAL A 12 1.77 15.52 -13.20
N THR A 13 2.65 14.57 -13.55
CA THR A 13 2.45 13.16 -13.53
C THR A 13 2.20 12.97 -12.07
N VAL A 14 0.93 13.05 -11.70
CA VAL A 14 0.45 12.67 -10.39
C VAL A 14 1.02 11.27 -10.27
N GLU A 15 2.10 11.13 -9.49
CA GLU A 15 2.71 9.83 -9.32
C GLU A 15 1.57 8.99 -8.77
N LEU A 16 1.09 8.07 -9.59
CA LEU A 16 0.01 7.18 -9.19
C LEU A 16 0.68 6.24 -8.20
N LEU A 17 0.75 6.72 -6.96
CA LEU A 17 1.18 5.98 -5.80
C LEU A 17 0.16 4.87 -5.67
N LEU A 18 0.47 3.76 -6.34
CA LEU A 18 -0.19 2.49 -6.15
C LEU A 18 0.22 2.06 -4.75
N GLN A 19 -0.62 2.46 -3.80
CA GLN A 19 -0.62 1.91 -2.47
C GLN A 19 -1.18 0.49 -2.64
N ASP A 20 -0.31 -0.50 -2.57
CA ASP A 20 -0.71 -1.88 -2.28
C ASP A 20 -0.72 -2.07 -0.76
N ILE A 21 -1.28 -3.18 -0.30
CA ILE A 21 -1.39 -3.50 1.13
C ILE A 21 -0.89 -4.90 1.38
N TRP A 22 -0.10 -5.08 2.43
CA TRP A 22 0.29 -6.39 2.93
C TRP A 22 -0.43 -6.69 4.23
N VAL A 23 -1.13 -7.83 4.28
CA VAL A 23 -1.79 -8.35 5.47
C VAL A 23 -1.03 -9.58 5.95
N SER A 24 -0.72 -9.67 7.23
CA SER A 24 0.04 -10.77 7.81
C SER A 24 -0.39 -11.06 9.24
N GLY A 25 -0.24 -12.31 9.69
CA GLY A 25 -0.56 -12.72 11.06
C GLY A 25 -2.05 -12.94 11.36
N ALA A 26 -2.94 -12.95 10.37
CA ALA A 26 -4.34 -13.33 10.58
C ALA A 26 -4.48 -14.81 10.97
N GLY A 27 -5.30 -15.10 11.98
CA GLY A 27 -5.74 -16.45 12.38
C GLY A 27 -6.39 -17.26 11.26
N VAL A 28 -7.21 -16.61 10.43
CA VAL A 28 -7.85 -17.19 9.23
C VAL A 28 -6.82 -17.64 8.15
N GLY A 29 -5.53 -17.39 8.38
CA GLY A 29 -4.44 -17.99 7.61
C GLY A 29 -4.28 -17.40 6.22
N CYS A 30 -3.89 -18.23 5.25
CA CYS A 30 -3.61 -17.80 3.87
C CYS A 30 -4.81 -17.20 3.13
N THR A 31 -6.03 -17.41 3.63
CA THR A 31 -7.26 -16.82 3.06
C THR A 31 -7.29 -15.30 3.20
N ILE A 32 -6.59 -14.73 4.19
CA ILE A 32 -6.49 -13.28 4.44
C ILE A 32 -5.04 -12.78 4.41
N ASN A 33 -4.05 -13.60 4.76
CA ASN A 33 -2.65 -13.19 4.71
C ASN A 33 -2.16 -13.11 3.24
N GLY A 34 -1.53 -11.99 2.87
CA GLY A 34 -0.95 -11.79 1.55
C GLY A 34 -0.89 -10.34 1.08
N LEU A 35 -0.52 -10.16 -0.20
CA LEU A 35 -0.54 -8.88 -0.89
C LEU A 35 -1.96 -8.58 -1.39
N TYR A 36 -2.36 -7.31 -1.35
CA TYR A 36 -3.62 -6.80 -1.85
C TYR A 36 -3.35 -5.60 -2.76
N SER A 37 -3.99 -5.57 -3.92
CA SER A 37 -3.91 -4.46 -4.84
C SER A 37 -5.24 -3.73 -4.98
N ARG A 38 -5.17 -2.42 -5.25
CA ARG A 38 -6.35 -1.58 -5.40
C ARG A 38 -7.12 -1.96 -6.67
N ILE A 39 -8.38 -2.35 -6.51
CA ILE A 39 -9.29 -2.71 -7.62
C ILE A 39 -10.35 -1.65 -7.92
N GLY A 40 -10.50 -0.63 -7.06
CA GLY A 40 -11.44 0.46 -7.30
C GLY A 40 -11.67 1.34 -6.08
N SER A 41 -12.92 1.75 -5.90
CA SER A 41 -13.40 2.50 -4.74
C SER A 41 -14.80 2.02 -4.31
N LEU A 42 -15.08 2.09 -3.01
CA LEU A 42 -16.36 1.80 -2.38
C LEU A 42 -16.59 2.83 -1.25
N ASN A 43 -17.81 3.35 -1.10
CA ASN A 43 -18.16 4.32 -0.03
C ASN A 43 -17.20 5.52 0.06
N GLY A 44 -16.75 6.05 -1.09
CA GLY A 44 -15.81 7.17 -1.18
C GLY A 44 -14.33 6.81 -0.98
N ARG A 45 -14.01 5.58 -0.58
CA ARG A 45 -12.65 5.13 -0.22
C ARG A 45 -12.14 4.02 -1.13
N PRO A 46 -10.82 3.77 -1.23
CA PRO A 46 -10.29 2.71 -2.08
C PRO A 46 -10.73 1.31 -1.61
N LYS A 47 -11.02 0.43 -2.57
CA LYS A 47 -11.26 -1.02 -2.37
C LYS A 47 -10.07 -1.81 -2.89
N TYR A 48 -9.63 -2.81 -2.14
CA TYR A 48 -8.51 -3.68 -2.46
C TYR A 48 -8.93 -5.14 -2.50
N GLN A 49 -8.23 -5.95 -3.30
CA GLN A 49 -8.44 -7.39 -3.40
C GLN A 49 -7.10 -8.13 -3.31
N GLN A 50 -7.11 -9.29 -2.66
CA GLN A 50 -5.95 -10.13 -2.46
C GLN A 50 -5.41 -10.63 -3.80
N VAL A 51 -4.10 -10.48 -4.01
CA VAL A 51 -3.40 -11.00 -5.18
C VAL A 51 -3.40 -12.53 -5.11
N ASN A 52 -3.97 -13.17 -6.13
CA ASN A 52 -4.22 -14.62 -6.20
C ASN A 52 -5.26 -15.17 -5.20
N GLY A 53 -6.14 -14.32 -4.66
CA GLY A 53 -7.21 -14.75 -3.77
C GLY A 53 -8.52 -13.98 -3.99
N HIS A 54 -9.49 -14.21 -3.10
CA HIS A 54 -10.81 -13.57 -3.15
C HIS A 54 -11.04 -12.55 -2.03
N ALA A 55 -10.21 -12.55 -1.00
CA ALA A 55 -10.35 -11.65 0.12
C ALA A 55 -10.22 -10.17 -0.28
N ILE A 56 -10.89 -9.29 0.45
CA ILE A 56 -10.92 -7.85 0.17
C ILE A 56 -10.63 -7.01 1.42
N VAL A 57 -10.10 -5.81 1.20
CA VAL A 57 -10.07 -4.74 2.18
C VAL A 57 -10.95 -3.60 1.67
N TYR A 58 -11.89 -3.15 2.48
CA TYR A 58 -12.92 -2.18 2.09
C TYR A 58 -13.38 -1.32 3.27
N PHE A 59 -14.06 -0.21 2.98
CA PHE A 59 -14.65 0.65 4.00
C PHE A 59 -16.17 0.55 4.00
N ASN A 60 -16.75 0.27 5.16
CA ASN A 60 -18.18 0.36 5.41
C ASN A 60 -18.39 0.72 6.90
N GLU A 61 -18.54 2.01 7.17
CA GLU A 61 -18.48 2.69 8.49
C GLU A 61 -17.12 2.59 9.19
N HIS A 62 -16.52 1.41 9.18
CA HIS A 62 -15.16 1.10 9.58
C HIS A 62 -14.38 0.49 8.41
N TRP A 63 -13.06 0.49 8.50
CA TRP A 63 -12.21 -0.32 7.63
C TRP A 63 -12.34 -1.79 8.01
N LYS A 64 -12.57 -2.66 7.01
CA LYS A 64 -12.93 -4.08 7.19
C LYS A 64 -12.15 -4.99 6.23
N ILE A 65 -11.86 -6.22 6.68
CA ILE A 65 -11.29 -7.31 5.88
C ILE A 65 -12.31 -8.45 5.82
N ASN A 66 -12.59 -8.97 4.62
CA ASN A 66 -13.42 -10.16 4.40
C ASN A 66 -12.65 -11.22 3.60
N ASP A 67 -12.95 -12.52 3.79
CA ASP A 67 -12.30 -13.63 3.07
C ASP A 67 -12.80 -13.79 1.61
N ARG A 68 -13.87 -13.06 1.26
CA ARG A 68 -14.58 -13.14 -0.03
C ARG A 68 -14.75 -11.77 -0.66
N ASP A 69 -14.99 -11.75 -1.97
CA ASP A 69 -15.23 -10.53 -2.75
C ASP A 69 -16.68 -10.02 -2.61
N ASP A 70 -17.16 -9.94 -1.36
CA ASP A 70 -18.46 -9.42 -0.99
C ASP A 70 -18.34 -8.57 0.28
N VAL A 71 -19.32 -7.70 0.51
CA VAL A 71 -19.32 -6.73 1.63
C VAL A 71 -20.32 -7.09 2.73
N SER A 72 -20.89 -8.30 2.68
CA SER A 72 -21.95 -8.77 3.58
C SER A 72 -21.41 -9.32 4.91
N GLY A 73 -20.15 -9.77 4.92
CA GLY A 73 -19.43 -10.24 6.10
C GLY A 73 -18.05 -9.60 6.22
N TRP A 74 -17.39 -9.83 7.35
CA TRP A 74 -16.04 -9.39 7.66
C TRP A 74 -15.48 -10.22 8.82
N HIS A 75 -14.15 -10.36 8.90
CA HIS A 75 -13.42 -11.07 9.97
C HIS A 75 -12.68 -10.09 10.89
N TYR A 76 -12.13 -9.03 10.30
CA TYR A 76 -11.35 -8.01 10.98
C TYR A 76 -11.86 -6.62 10.64
N GLN A 77 -11.76 -5.70 11.60
CA GLN A 77 -11.97 -4.28 11.38
C GLN A 77 -10.94 -3.42 12.10
N HIS A 78 -10.84 -2.15 11.70
CA HIS A 78 -10.03 -1.16 12.38
C HIS A 78 -10.93 -0.06 12.98
N PRO A 79 -10.69 0.37 14.24
CA PRO A 79 -11.56 1.34 14.92
C PRO A 79 -11.52 2.74 14.28
N ASP A 80 -10.45 3.09 13.56
CA ASP A 80 -10.35 4.37 12.85
C ASP A 80 -11.32 4.45 11.66
N THR A 81 -12.33 5.31 11.81
CA THR A 81 -13.33 5.64 10.78
C THR A 81 -12.91 6.81 9.89
N THR A 82 -11.84 7.53 10.20
CA THR A 82 -11.46 8.81 9.58
C THR A 82 -10.41 8.72 8.47
N SER A 83 -9.43 7.79 8.55
CA SER A 83 -8.13 7.91 7.84
C SER A 83 -8.11 7.85 6.28
N GLU A 84 -9.24 7.75 5.57
CA GLU A 84 -9.40 7.75 4.09
C GLU A 84 -8.67 6.67 3.25
N THR A 85 -7.54 6.11 3.70
CA THR A 85 -6.89 4.87 3.23
C THR A 85 -6.83 3.85 4.37
N PRO A 86 -6.59 2.55 4.12
CA PRO A 86 -6.52 1.54 5.18
C PRO A 86 -5.39 1.80 6.19
N PRO A 87 -5.69 1.89 7.50
CA PRO A 87 -4.70 2.08 8.55
C PRO A 87 -3.67 0.95 8.58
N SER A 88 -2.40 1.32 8.72
CA SER A 88 -1.33 0.35 9.02
C SER A 88 -1.25 0.10 10.53
N GLY A 89 -0.86 -1.11 10.93
CA GLY A 89 -0.82 -1.55 12.31
C GLY A 89 -1.72 -2.76 12.58
N TYR A 90 -2.05 -2.98 13.84
CA TYR A 90 -2.92 -4.09 14.27
C TYR A 90 -4.39 -3.80 13.98
N TRP A 91 -5.11 -4.81 13.50
CA TRP A 91 -6.56 -4.77 13.28
C TRP A 91 -7.25 -5.74 14.24
N THR A 92 -8.46 -5.41 14.68
CA THR A 92 -9.18 -6.16 15.71
C THR A 92 -10.23 -7.07 15.09
N SER A 93 -10.62 -8.12 15.81
CA SER A 93 -11.83 -8.91 15.55
C SER A 93 -13.02 -8.43 16.39
N GLU A 94 -12.99 -7.20 16.92
CA GLU A 94 -14.02 -6.70 17.83
C GLU A 94 -15.37 -6.57 17.11
N GLY A 95 -16.36 -7.39 17.53
CA GLY A 95 -17.68 -7.50 16.90
C GLY A 95 -17.82 -8.67 15.92
N TYR A 96 -16.75 -9.43 15.68
CA TYR A 96 -16.80 -10.73 15.03
C TYR A 96 -17.09 -11.81 16.09
N PHE A 97 -18.03 -12.72 15.80
CA PHE A 97 -18.61 -13.61 16.81
C PHE A 97 -18.07 -15.05 16.78
N PHE A 98 -17.05 -15.33 15.97
CA PHE A 98 -16.47 -16.67 15.83
C PHE A 98 -14.98 -16.68 16.23
N ASP A 99 -14.52 -17.81 16.78
CA ASP A 99 -13.16 -17.95 17.34
C ASP A 99 -12.05 -18.21 16.30
N ASP A 100 -12.34 -18.19 14.99
CA ASP A 100 -11.35 -18.45 13.93
C ASP A 100 -10.47 -17.23 13.56
N ALA A 101 -10.76 -16.06 14.14
CA ALA A 101 -10.06 -14.82 13.85
C ALA A 101 -8.77 -14.58 14.67
N ASP A 102 -8.39 -15.45 15.63
CA ASP A 102 -7.15 -15.27 16.41
C ASP A 102 -5.94 -15.98 15.77
N PRO A 103 -4.75 -15.34 15.65
CA PRO A 103 -4.41 -13.99 16.11
C PRO A 103 -4.83 -12.82 15.20
N GLN A 104 -4.80 -11.63 15.78
CA GLN A 104 -5.05 -10.34 15.12
C GLN A 104 -3.99 -10.04 14.03
N PRO A 105 -4.40 -9.67 12.80
CA PRO A 105 -3.47 -9.34 11.74
C PRO A 105 -2.81 -7.97 11.91
N VAL A 106 -1.62 -7.88 11.33
CA VAL A 106 -0.89 -6.64 11.06
C VAL A 106 -1.03 -6.29 9.59
N VAL A 107 -1.47 -5.07 9.34
CA VAL A 107 -1.62 -4.47 8.00
C VAL A 107 -0.49 -3.46 7.77
N ALA A 108 0.11 -3.49 6.59
CA ALA A 108 1.15 -2.53 6.19
C ALA A 108 0.86 -1.96 4.80
N SER A 109 0.91 -0.64 4.67
CA SER A 109 0.87 0.04 3.36
C SER A 109 2.19 -0.13 2.61
N ILE A 110 2.11 -0.57 1.36
CA ILE A 110 3.24 -0.61 0.42
C ILE A 110 3.02 0.48 -0.62
N THR A 111 3.72 1.61 -0.47
CA THR A 111 3.68 2.69 -1.46
C THR A 111 4.71 2.43 -2.55
N LEU A 112 4.26 2.09 -3.75
CA LEU A 112 5.12 2.06 -4.94
C LEU A 112 5.23 3.47 -5.53
N GLU A 113 6.31 4.18 -5.22
CA GLU A 113 6.73 5.35 -6.00
C GLU A 113 7.15 4.89 -7.40
N MET A 114 6.29 5.14 -8.40
CA MET A 114 6.61 4.87 -9.80
C MET A 114 7.56 5.93 -10.35
N GLN A 115 8.80 5.92 -9.87
CA GLN A 115 9.90 6.76 -10.37
C GLN A 115 10.21 6.43 -11.83
N ARG A 116 9.44 6.99 -12.77
CA ARG A 116 9.70 6.89 -14.21
C ARG A 116 10.82 7.82 -14.63
N GLY A 117 12.03 7.39 -14.26
CA GLY A 117 13.28 7.75 -14.88
C GLY A 117 13.89 9.06 -14.40
N HIS A 118 14.80 8.96 -13.43
CA HIS A 118 16.09 9.66 -13.52
C HIS A 118 17.21 8.92 -12.77
N ARG A 119 18.17 8.41 -13.54
CA ARG A 119 19.47 7.82 -13.15
C ARG A 119 19.46 6.48 -12.40
N SER A 120 20.08 5.49 -13.06
CA SER A 120 20.73 4.34 -12.42
C SER A 120 21.68 4.80 -11.29
N PRO A 121 21.86 4.01 -10.21
CA PRO A 121 22.90 4.25 -9.22
C PRO A 121 24.27 3.94 -9.83
N GLN A 122 24.86 4.91 -10.53
CA GLN A 122 26.23 4.82 -10.98
C GLN A 122 27.13 4.95 -9.74
N SER A 123 27.75 3.83 -9.35
CA SER A 123 28.65 3.74 -8.19
C SER A 123 29.74 4.82 -8.28
N ARG A 124 29.67 5.80 -7.38
CA ARG A 124 30.69 6.85 -7.23
C ARG A 124 31.41 6.67 -5.89
N LEU A 125 32.28 5.67 -5.85
CA LEU A 125 33.35 5.59 -4.85
C LEU A 125 34.27 6.82 -4.97
N GLN A 126 34.10 7.79 -4.08
CA GLN A 126 34.95 8.97 -3.90
C GLN A 126 34.85 9.40 -2.42
N HIS A 127 35.91 9.79 -1.70
CA HIS A 127 37.35 9.90 -2.01
C HIS A 127 38.15 9.99 -0.69
N ALA A 128 39.33 9.36 -0.59
CA ALA A 128 40.47 9.73 0.28
C ALA A 128 41.64 8.75 0.03
N ALA A 129 42.93 9.12 0.01
CA ALA A 129 43.56 10.44 0.08
C ALA A 129 44.91 10.49 -0.69
N GLN A 130 45.19 11.66 -1.26
CA GLN A 130 46.51 12.34 -1.38
C GLN A 130 47.75 11.57 -1.89
N ARG A 131 48.24 11.98 -3.07
CA ARG A 131 49.67 11.95 -3.41
C ARG A 131 50.43 12.96 -2.55
N VAL A 132 51.57 12.56 -1.98
CA VAL A 132 52.63 13.47 -1.53
C VAL A 132 53.76 13.47 -2.58
N VAL A 133 54.36 14.65 -2.77
CA VAL A 133 55.36 14.94 -3.80
C VAL A 133 56.76 14.51 -3.35
N GLY A 134 57.55 14.01 -4.28
CA GLY A 134 58.77 13.25 -4.00
C GLY A 134 60.03 14.03 -3.60
N ARG A 135 61.14 13.29 -3.68
CA ARG A 135 62.44 13.77 -4.13
C ARG A 135 63.25 12.63 -4.73
#